data_AF-A0A1M3PID4-F1
#
_entry.id   AF-A0A1M3PID4-F1
#
_cell.length_a   1.000
_cell.length_b   1.000
_cell.length_c   1.000
_cell.angle_alpha   90.00
_cell.angle_beta   90.00
_cell.angle_gamma   90.00
#
_symmetry.space_group_name_H-M   'P 1'
#
loop_
_entity.id
_entity.type
_entity.pdbx_description
1 polymer ?
#
loop_
_entity_poly.entity_id
_entity_poly.type
_entity_poly.pdbx_seq_one_letter_code
_entity_poly.pdbx_strand_id
1 'polypeptide(L)'
;MRVSRSVSAIVIAGLFAVPVHAAGIDCAKPGSASDHMICQDKSLLARDAMVKDLYVAALKRDDAGKIRERQRRWITKVQSCSDATCVRQAYDDQIGSLLRTKGGQGISADFQSNGADGNEGHLVIYGPVDGFLAVSLSSTYVGSGGADAGDVNADGIDSVVGLTKEHAELSRDECKVSLDRLTATTWRVSQAGQCNFADGVTMQGTYHKD
;
A
#
# COMPACT_ATOMS: atom_id res chain seq x y z
N MET A 1 26.44 -14.93 65.81
CA MET A 1 26.18 -15.20 64.38
C MET A 1 24.99 -16.16 64.24
N ARG A 2 23.82 -15.66 63.82
CA ARG A 2 22.70 -16.48 63.31
C ARG A 2 22.07 -15.72 62.15
N VAL A 3 22.11 -16.33 60.97
CA VAL A 3 21.76 -15.75 59.68
C VAL A 3 20.25 -15.84 59.45
N SER A 4 19.73 -14.76 58.89
CA SER A 4 18.35 -14.50 58.45
C SER A 4 17.87 -15.47 57.37
N ARG A 5 16.56 -15.75 57.33
CA ARG A 5 15.87 -16.34 56.17
C ARG A 5 14.56 -15.61 55.93
N SER A 6 14.61 -14.51 55.18
CA SER A 6 13.43 -13.88 54.60
C SER A 6 13.07 -14.59 53.30
N VAL A 7 11.88 -15.18 53.25
CA VAL A 7 11.30 -15.80 52.05
C VAL A 7 10.82 -14.67 51.13
N SER A 8 11.54 -14.42 50.03
CA SER A 8 11.05 -13.55 48.95
C SER A 8 10.17 -14.36 47.99
N ALA A 9 8.88 -14.03 47.96
CA ALA A 9 7.96 -14.51 46.94
C ALA A 9 8.24 -13.76 45.63
N ILE A 10 8.84 -14.45 44.66
CA ILE A 10 9.02 -13.93 43.29
C ILE A 10 7.68 -14.06 42.57
N VAL A 11 6.99 -12.94 42.40
CA VAL A 11 5.82 -12.82 41.52
C VAL A 11 6.35 -12.75 40.08
N ILE A 12 6.28 -13.87 39.36
CA ILE A 12 6.57 -13.93 37.93
C ILE A 12 5.38 -13.30 37.20
N ALA A 13 5.49 -12.01 36.89
CA ALA A 13 4.57 -11.34 35.97
C ALA A 13 4.82 -11.91 34.56
N GLY A 14 3.94 -12.80 34.11
CA GLY A 14 3.95 -13.31 32.74
C GLY A 14 3.73 -12.18 31.75
N LEU A 15 4.78 -11.80 31.03
CA LEU A 15 4.65 -11.02 29.80
C LEU A 15 3.87 -11.88 28.80
N PHE A 16 2.58 -11.58 28.63
CA PHE A 16 1.83 -12.03 27.47
C PHE A 16 2.46 -11.38 26.24
N ALA A 17 3.38 -12.10 25.59
CA ALA A 17 3.81 -11.77 24.25
C ALA A 17 2.57 -11.92 23.35
N VAL A 18 1.94 -10.80 23.01
CA VAL A 18 0.89 -10.78 22.00
C VAL A 18 1.52 -11.34 20.72
N PRO A 19 1.03 -12.46 20.17
CA PRO A 19 1.54 -12.98 18.92
C PRO A 19 1.38 -11.87 17.87
N VAL A 20 2.52 -11.39 17.37
CA VAL A 20 2.57 -10.68 16.10
C VAL A 20 2.20 -11.74 15.08
N HIS A 21 0.91 -11.90 14.83
CA HIS A 21 0.43 -12.72 13.73
C HIS A 21 1.11 -12.17 12.48
N ALA A 22 1.84 -13.04 11.79
CA ALA A 22 2.29 -12.75 10.44
C ALA A 22 1.06 -12.21 9.69
N ALA A 23 1.22 -11.14 8.91
CA ALA A 23 0.10 -10.39 8.35
C ALA A 23 -0.67 -11.14 7.24
N GLY A 24 -0.60 -12.47 7.19
CA GLY A 24 -1.41 -13.33 6.34
C GLY A 24 -2.46 -14.09 7.15
N ILE A 25 -3.68 -14.16 6.66
CA ILE A 25 -4.81 -14.86 7.29
C ILE A 25 -4.70 -16.37 7.06
N ASP A 26 -4.94 -17.16 8.11
CA ASP A 26 -5.10 -18.62 8.00
C ASP A 26 -6.55 -18.96 7.63
N CYS A 27 -6.78 -19.22 6.35
CA CYS A 27 -8.11 -19.54 5.84
C CYS A 27 -8.68 -20.88 6.30
N ALA A 28 -7.88 -21.76 6.91
CA ALA A 28 -8.41 -22.95 7.57
C ALA A 28 -9.12 -22.60 8.90
N LYS A 29 -8.82 -21.43 9.48
CA LYS A 29 -9.36 -20.98 10.76
C LYS A 29 -9.52 -19.46 10.81
N PRO A 30 -10.45 -18.88 10.03
CA PRO A 30 -10.75 -17.45 10.05
C PRO A 30 -11.21 -17.01 11.45
N GLY A 31 -10.68 -15.89 11.93
CA GLY A 31 -10.94 -15.35 13.28
C GLY A 31 -12.02 -14.27 13.32
N SER A 32 -12.47 -13.78 12.16
CA SER A 32 -13.48 -12.72 12.03
C SER A 32 -14.38 -12.89 10.81
N ALA A 33 -15.49 -12.14 10.75
CA ALA A 33 -16.34 -12.09 9.56
C ALA A 33 -15.57 -11.55 8.33
N SER A 34 -14.69 -10.57 8.54
CA SER A 34 -13.80 -10.06 7.48
C SER A 34 -12.84 -11.13 6.99
N ASP A 35 -12.29 -11.96 7.88
CA ASP A 35 -11.38 -13.05 7.50
C ASP A 35 -12.10 -14.06 6.58
N HIS A 36 -13.36 -14.37 6.88
CA HIS A 36 -14.19 -15.20 5.99
C HIS A 36 -14.38 -14.56 4.61
N MET A 37 -14.69 -13.26 4.55
CA MET A 37 -14.82 -12.54 3.27
C MET A 37 -13.52 -12.57 2.47
N ILE A 38 -12.38 -12.37 3.15
CA ILE A 38 -11.06 -12.40 2.51
C ILE A 38 -10.79 -13.77 1.93
N CYS A 39 -10.99 -14.84 2.72
CA CYS A 39 -10.71 -16.21 2.28
C CYS A 39 -11.61 -16.71 1.14
N GLN A 40 -12.74 -16.07 0.87
CA GLN A 40 -13.65 -16.41 -0.22
C GLN A 40 -13.41 -15.59 -1.49
N ASP A 41 -12.58 -14.55 -1.45
CA ASP A 41 -12.32 -13.64 -2.56
C ASP A 41 -10.83 -13.64 -2.93
N LYS A 42 -10.50 -14.13 -4.14
CA LYS A 42 -9.12 -14.18 -4.64
C LYS A 42 -8.43 -12.81 -4.68
N SER A 43 -9.18 -11.76 -4.99
CA SER A 43 -8.67 -10.39 -5.05
C SER A 43 -8.32 -9.87 -3.65
N LEU A 44 -9.04 -10.31 -2.62
CA LEU A 44 -8.72 -10.00 -1.22
C LEU A 44 -7.55 -10.86 -0.70
N LEU A 45 -7.46 -12.13 -1.07
CA LEU A 45 -6.30 -12.97 -0.74
C LEU A 45 -5.00 -12.42 -1.34
N ALA A 46 -5.03 -11.95 -2.58
CA ALA A 46 -3.88 -11.31 -3.21
C ALA A 46 -3.44 -10.07 -2.43
N ARG A 47 -4.38 -9.21 -2.02
CA ARG A 47 -4.11 -8.03 -1.18
C ARG A 47 -3.52 -8.42 0.17
N ASP A 48 -4.01 -9.49 0.79
CA ASP A 48 -3.48 -10.00 2.06
C ASP A 48 -2.02 -10.45 1.94
N ALA A 49 -1.70 -11.20 0.88
CA ALA A 49 -0.33 -11.57 0.57
C ALA A 49 0.56 -10.34 0.30
N MET A 50 0.07 -9.34 -0.44
CA MET A 50 0.79 -8.10 -0.70
C MET A 50 1.09 -7.30 0.59
N VAL A 51 0.08 -7.11 1.45
CA VAL A 51 0.27 -6.43 2.76
C VAL A 51 1.31 -7.16 3.58
N LYS A 52 1.26 -8.50 3.64
CA LYS A 52 2.22 -9.30 4.38
C LYS A 52 3.66 -9.05 3.93
N ASP A 53 3.91 -9.11 2.62
CA ASP A 53 5.26 -8.98 2.08
C ASP A 53 5.79 -7.54 2.22
N LEU A 54 4.97 -6.54 1.90
CA LEU A 54 5.31 -5.13 2.04
C LEU A 54 5.55 -4.75 3.51
N TYR A 55 4.75 -5.27 4.44
CA TYR A 55 4.92 -5.06 5.88
C TYR A 55 6.24 -5.65 6.39
N VAL A 56 6.59 -6.87 5.97
CA VAL A 56 7.88 -7.49 6.33
C VAL A 56 9.05 -6.68 5.78
N ALA A 57 8.95 -6.16 4.56
CA ALA A 57 9.97 -5.29 4.00
C ALA A 57 10.12 -3.98 4.78
N ALA A 58 9.01 -3.34 5.13
CA ALA A 58 9.00 -2.10 5.92
C ALA A 58 9.59 -2.30 7.33
N LEU A 59 9.29 -3.42 8.00
CA LEU A 59 9.89 -3.75 9.30
C LEU A 59 11.43 -3.83 9.27
N LYS A 60 12.03 -4.13 8.11
CA LYS A 60 13.48 -4.26 7.96
C LYS A 60 14.18 -2.93 7.69
N ARG A 61 13.49 -1.96 7.05
CA ARG A 61 14.13 -0.74 6.52
C ARG A 61 13.62 0.56 7.14
N ASP A 62 12.49 0.51 7.84
CA ASP A 62 11.84 1.66 8.45
C ASP A 62 11.80 1.54 9.99
N ASP A 63 11.23 2.55 10.65
CA ASP A 63 10.99 2.50 12.10
C ASP A 63 9.96 1.41 12.43
N ALA A 64 10.46 0.27 12.90
CA ALA A 64 9.66 -0.90 13.20
C ALA A 64 8.62 -0.66 14.31
N GLY A 65 8.82 0.31 15.20
CA GLY A 65 7.83 0.69 16.22
C GLY A 65 6.62 1.36 15.57
N LYS A 66 6.87 2.38 14.75
CA LYS A 66 5.83 3.09 14.01
C LYS A 66 5.10 2.19 13.00
N ILE A 67 5.82 1.29 12.34
CA ILE A 67 5.24 0.32 11.40
C ILE A 67 4.26 -0.63 12.11
N ARG A 68 4.65 -1.21 13.25
CA ARG A 68 3.76 -2.07 14.05
C ARG A 68 2.54 -1.33 14.57
N GLU A 69 2.69 -0.07 14.96
CA GLU A 69 1.59 0.77 15.43
C GLU A 69 0.56 1.03 14.31
N ARG A 70 1.02 1.39 13.11
CA ARG A 70 0.16 1.54 11.93
C ARG A 70 -0.54 0.23 11.57
N GLN A 71 0.20 -0.88 11.56
CA GLN A 71 -0.36 -2.19 11.26
C GLN A 71 -1.49 -2.59 12.23
N ARG A 72 -1.33 -2.33 13.54
CA ARG A 72 -2.39 -2.61 14.53
C ARG A 72 -3.67 -1.80 14.27
N ARG A 73 -3.54 -0.51 13.94
CA ARG A 73 -4.70 0.32 13.58
C ARG A 73 -5.39 -0.20 12.32
N TRP A 74 -4.61 -0.59 11.33
CA TRP A 74 -5.13 -1.17 10.09
C TRP A 74 -5.90 -2.47 10.34
N ILE A 75 -5.39 -3.38 11.17
CA ILE A 75 -6.10 -4.62 11.54
C ILE A 75 -7.47 -4.29 12.14
N THR A 76 -7.55 -3.33 13.07
CA THR A 76 -8.83 -2.90 13.65
C THR A 76 -9.78 -2.33 12.59
N LYS A 77 -9.27 -1.57 11.61
CA LYS A 77 -10.07 -1.05 10.49
C LYS A 77 -10.67 -2.19 9.64
N VAL A 78 -9.86 -3.17 9.25
CA VAL A 78 -10.33 -4.32 8.45
C VAL A 78 -11.37 -5.15 9.22
N GLN A 79 -11.15 -5.37 10.51
CA GLN A 79 -12.10 -6.09 11.37
C GLN A 79 -13.43 -5.34 11.58
N SER A 80 -13.45 -4.02 11.40
CA SER A 80 -14.67 -3.21 11.50
C SER A 80 -15.52 -3.17 10.22
N CYS A 81 -15.04 -3.74 9.11
CA CYS A 81 -15.74 -3.73 7.84
C CYS A 81 -16.95 -4.67 7.83
N SER A 82 -18.07 -4.16 7.30
CA SER A 82 -19.33 -4.91 7.14
C SER A 82 -19.46 -5.64 5.80
N ASP A 83 -18.63 -5.31 4.82
CA ASP A 83 -18.72 -5.85 3.46
C ASP A 83 -17.35 -5.87 2.76
N ALA A 84 -17.29 -6.57 1.63
CA ALA A 84 -16.07 -6.74 0.84
C ALA A 84 -15.55 -5.43 0.24
N THR A 85 -16.40 -4.44 -0.03
CA THR A 85 -15.97 -3.14 -0.57
C THR A 85 -15.18 -2.37 0.48
N CYS A 86 -15.66 -2.33 1.72
CA CYS A 86 -14.92 -1.77 2.85
C CYS A 86 -13.58 -2.48 3.04
N VAL A 87 -13.56 -3.82 2.99
CA VAL A 87 -12.32 -4.59 3.14
C VAL A 87 -11.33 -4.24 2.02
N ARG A 88 -11.78 -4.23 0.75
CA ARG A 88 -10.93 -3.85 -0.39
C ARG A 88 -10.31 -2.46 -0.21
N GLN A 89 -11.10 -1.47 0.17
CA GLN A 89 -10.59 -0.12 0.41
C GLN A 89 -9.54 -0.09 1.54
N ALA A 90 -9.82 -0.77 2.65
CA ALA A 90 -8.88 -0.82 3.78
C ALA A 90 -7.56 -1.50 3.41
N TYR A 91 -7.57 -2.49 2.52
CA TYR A 91 -6.36 -3.10 1.98
C TYR A 91 -5.62 -2.18 1.01
N ASP A 92 -6.33 -1.57 0.04
CA ASP A 92 -5.72 -0.67 -0.95
C ASP A 92 -5.02 0.52 -0.25
N ASP A 93 -5.66 1.13 0.76
CA ASP A 93 -5.08 2.21 1.57
C ASP A 93 -3.80 1.77 2.29
N GLN A 94 -3.79 0.56 2.85
CA GLN A 94 -2.64 0.03 3.57
C GLN A 94 -1.50 -0.33 2.64
N ILE A 95 -1.80 -0.90 1.48
CA ILE A 95 -0.83 -1.21 0.44
C ILE A 95 -0.18 0.08 -0.05
N GLY A 96 -0.94 1.11 -0.37
CA GLY A 96 -0.41 2.42 -0.76
C GLY A 96 0.52 3.01 0.31
N SER A 97 0.09 2.96 1.58
CA SER A 97 0.91 3.39 2.72
C SER A 97 2.23 2.62 2.85
N LEU A 98 2.19 1.30 2.65
CA LEU A 98 3.38 0.45 2.72
C LEU A 98 4.29 0.59 1.50
N LEU A 99 3.75 0.79 0.29
CA LEU A 99 4.53 1.06 -0.93
C LEU A 99 5.40 2.31 -0.77
N ARG A 100 4.90 3.34 -0.07
CA ARG A 100 5.64 4.58 0.24
C ARG A 100 6.72 4.44 1.33
N THR A 101 6.85 3.28 1.97
CA THR A 101 7.93 3.03 2.95
C THR A 101 9.25 2.70 2.25
N LYS A 102 10.38 2.88 2.93
CA LYS A 102 11.69 2.49 2.37
C LYS A 102 11.76 0.99 2.08
N GLY A 103 11.10 0.18 2.91
CA GLY A 103 10.91 -1.25 2.70
C GLY A 103 10.13 -1.57 1.43
N GLY A 104 8.96 -0.95 1.28
CA GLY A 104 8.08 -1.12 0.12
C GLY A 104 8.75 -0.72 -1.18
N GLN A 105 9.34 0.47 -1.23
CA GLN A 105 10.13 0.95 -2.37
C GLN A 105 11.27 -0.02 -2.71
N GLY A 106 11.94 -0.58 -1.70
CA GLY A 106 13.05 -1.51 -1.90
C GLY A 106 12.67 -2.87 -2.49
N ILE A 107 11.38 -3.23 -2.57
CA ILE A 107 10.88 -4.47 -3.18
C ILE A 107 9.91 -4.24 -4.32
N SER A 108 9.70 -2.99 -4.72
CA SER A 108 8.80 -2.59 -5.80
C SER A 108 9.59 -2.07 -6.99
N ALA A 109 8.98 -2.06 -8.17
CA ALA A 109 9.51 -1.34 -9.32
C ALA A 109 9.02 0.11 -9.28
N ASP A 110 9.93 1.05 -9.43
CA ASP A 110 9.63 2.48 -9.53
C ASP A 110 9.84 2.93 -10.98
N PHE A 111 8.95 3.80 -11.45
CA PHE A 111 8.98 4.35 -12.79
C PHE A 111 8.65 5.84 -12.70
N GLN A 112 9.39 6.67 -13.45
CA GLN A 112 9.26 8.11 -13.44
C GLN A 112 8.82 8.66 -14.80
N SER A 113 8.06 9.75 -14.76
CA SER A 113 7.71 10.58 -15.91
C SER A 113 8.08 12.03 -15.61
N ASN A 114 9.09 12.55 -16.30
CA ASN A 114 9.59 13.90 -16.10
C ASN A 114 9.09 14.83 -17.22
N GLY A 115 8.36 15.88 -16.85
CA GLY A 115 7.90 16.96 -17.73
C GLY A 115 8.93 18.09 -17.82
N ALA A 116 8.92 18.81 -18.95
CA ALA A 116 9.83 19.94 -19.16
C ALA A 116 9.61 21.11 -18.18
N ASP A 117 8.40 21.23 -17.66
CA ASP A 117 7.97 22.34 -16.78
C ASP A 117 8.22 22.07 -15.29
N GLY A 118 8.96 20.99 -14.95
CA GLY A 118 9.21 20.57 -13.57
C GLY A 118 8.14 19.64 -12.98
N ASN A 119 7.13 19.26 -13.78
CA ASN A 119 6.14 18.24 -13.41
C ASN A 119 6.80 16.86 -13.33
N GLU A 120 6.54 16.11 -12.26
CA GLU A 120 7.09 14.78 -12.05
C GLU A 120 5.97 13.80 -11.70
N GLY A 121 5.97 12.65 -12.36
CA GLY A 121 5.07 11.54 -12.07
C GLY A 121 5.85 10.32 -11.58
N HIS A 122 5.33 9.66 -10.54
CA HIS A 122 5.84 8.37 -10.06
C HIS A 122 4.77 7.28 -10.20
N LEU A 123 5.18 6.13 -10.71
CA LEU A 123 4.39 4.92 -10.79
C LEU A 123 5.17 3.81 -10.07
N VAL A 124 4.72 3.44 -8.87
CA VAL A 124 5.29 2.33 -8.11
C VAL A 124 4.41 1.10 -8.30
N ILE A 125 5.03 -0.01 -8.72
CA ILE A 125 4.36 -1.29 -8.97
C ILE A 125 4.99 -2.39 -8.13
N TYR A 126 4.16 -3.10 -7.37
CA TYR A 126 4.51 -4.37 -6.71
C TYR A 126 3.66 -5.53 -7.24
N GLY A 127 4.28 -6.70 -7.43
CA GLY A 127 3.66 -7.90 -7.98
C GLY A 127 4.12 -8.25 -9.41
N PRO A 128 3.39 -9.12 -10.12
CA PRO A 128 2.05 -9.59 -9.80
C PRO A 128 2.00 -10.60 -8.64
N VAL A 129 0.93 -10.55 -7.85
CA VAL A 129 0.54 -11.57 -6.87
C VAL A 129 -0.84 -12.09 -7.26
N ASP A 130 -0.93 -13.38 -7.59
CA ASP A 130 -2.17 -14.03 -8.08
C ASP A 130 -2.86 -13.29 -9.24
N GLY A 131 -2.07 -12.66 -10.12
CA GLY A 131 -2.56 -11.90 -11.27
C GLY A 131 -2.95 -10.45 -10.99
N PHE A 132 -2.66 -9.93 -9.79
CA PHE A 132 -2.92 -8.55 -9.39
C PHE A 132 -1.63 -7.76 -9.20
N LEU A 133 -1.65 -6.48 -9.55
CA LEU A 133 -0.60 -5.50 -9.27
C LEU A 133 -1.07 -4.55 -8.17
N ALA A 134 -0.21 -4.32 -7.18
CA ALA A 134 -0.35 -3.17 -6.31
C ALA A 134 0.30 -1.96 -6.98
N VAL A 135 -0.46 -0.88 -7.12
CA VAL A 135 -0.07 0.34 -7.82
C VAL A 135 -0.18 1.52 -6.86
N SER A 136 0.87 2.34 -6.81
CA SER A 136 0.81 3.70 -6.27
C SER A 136 1.24 4.65 -7.38
N LEU A 137 0.32 5.52 -7.81
CA LEU A 137 0.55 6.48 -8.89
C LEU A 137 0.38 7.88 -8.31
N SER A 138 1.36 8.75 -8.52
CA SER A 138 1.32 10.13 -8.03
C SER A 138 1.93 11.08 -9.04
N SER A 139 1.48 12.32 -9.07
CA SER A 139 2.08 13.35 -9.90
C SER A 139 2.09 14.70 -9.19
N THR A 140 3.12 15.48 -9.47
CA THR A 140 3.24 16.88 -9.11
C THR A 140 3.01 17.76 -10.34
N TYR A 141 2.39 18.91 -10.13
CA TYR A 141 2.20 19.96 -11.10
C TYR A 141 2.79 21.25 -10.55
N VAL A 142 3.70 21.87 -11.30
CA VAL A 142 4.27 23.17 -11.00
C VAL A 142 3.59 24.20 -11.89
N GLY A 143 2.85 25.12 -11.27
CA GLY A 143 2.15 26.18 -11.98
C GLY A 143 3.07 27.31 -12.42
N SER A 144 2.49 28.30 -13.11
CA SER A 144 3.22 29.44 -13.67
C SER A 144 3.95 30.31 -12.63
N GLY A 145 3.52 30.26 -11.37
CA GLY A 145 4.20 30.92 -10.25
C GLY A 145 5.53 30.26 -9.87
N GLY A 146 5.74 29.01 -10.29
CA GLY A 146 6.94 28.22 -10.00
C GLY A 146 6.94 27.63 -8.58
N ALA A 147 7.82 26.65 -8.38
CA ALA A 147 7.90 25.90 -7.12
C ALA A 147 8.31 26.78 -5.93
N ASP A 148 9.18 27.78 -6.14
CA ASP A 148 9.65 28.69 -5.10
C ASP A 148 8.53 29.58 -4.54
N ALA A 149 7.49 29.84 -5.33
CA ALA A 149 6.30 30.58 -4.90
C ALA A 149 5.27 29.67 -4.19
N GLY A 150 5.53 28.37 -4.10
CA GLY A 150 4.59 27.38 -3.59
C GLY A 150 3.43 27.07 -4.55
N ASP A 151 3.55 27.46 -5.83
CA ASP A 151 2.57 27.11 -6.87
C ASP A 151 2.80 25.65 -7.33
N VAL A 152 2.64 24.73 -6.39
CA VAL A 152 2.84 23.29 -6.59
C VAL A 152 1.63 22.53 -6.07
N ASN A 153 1.00 21.77 -6.95
CA ASN A 153 -0.06 20.84 -6.61
C ASN A 153 0.44 19.41 -6.73
N ALA A 154 -0.04 18.52 -5.87
CA ALA A 154 0.31 17.10 -5.93
C ALA A 154 -0.92 16.26 -5.59
N ASP A 155 -1.08 15.16 -6.30
CA ASP A 155 -2.14 14.19 -6.02
C ASP A 155 -1.68 12.77 -6.38
N GLY A 156 -2.49 11.78 -6.03
CA GLY A 156 -2.21 10.39 -6.30
C GLY A 156 -3.40 9.46 -6.17
N ILE A 157 -3.23 8.25 -6.69
CA ILE A 157 -4.17 7.15 -6.59
C ILE A 157 -3.42 5.86 -6.29
N ASP A 158 -3.87 5.16 -5.25
CA ASP A 158 -3.39 3.85 -4.87
C ASP A 158 -4.51 2.83 -5.17
N SER A 159 -4.17 1.68 -5.76
CA SER A 159 -5.13 0.58 -5.93
C SER A 159 -4.43 -0.76 -6.21
N VAL A 160 -5.13 -1.85 -5.96
CA VAL A 160 -4.75 -3.17 -6.46
C VAL A 160 -5.64 -3.55 -7.65
N VAL A 161 -5.00 -3.67 -8.82
CA VAL A 161 -5.66 -3.89 -10.11
C VAL A 161 -5.30 -5.23 -10.71
N GLY A 162 -6.26 -5.85 -11.40
CA GLY A 162 -6.00 -7.07 -12.17
C GLY A 162 -5.14 -6.76 -13.38
N LEU A 163 -4.13 -7.60 -13.63
CA LEU A 163 -3.30 -7.53 -14.83
C LEU A 163 -3.85 -8.50 -15.87
N THR A 164 -4.32 -7.97 -17.00
CA THR A 164 -4.75 -8.77 -18.14
C THR A 164 -3.82 -8.50 -19.32
N LYS A 165 -3.02 -9.51 -19.68
CA LYS A 165 -1.90 -9.35 -20.63
C LYS A 165 -0.95 -8.26 -20.12
N GLU A 166 -0.85 -7.15 -20.85
CA GLU A 166 0.02 -6.01 -20.55
C GLU A 166 -0.79 -4.77 -20.12
N HIS A 167 -2.05 -4.96 -19.71
CA HIS A 167 -2.97 -3.88 -19.39
C HIS A 167 -3.55 -4.04 -17.97
N ALA A 168 -3.62 -2.94 -17.24
CA ALA A 168 -4.35 -2.82 -15.98
C ALA A 168 -5.16 -1.51 -15.99
N GLU A 169 -6.31 -1.48 -15.29
CA GLU A 169 -7.15 -0.29 -15.20
C GLU A 169 -7.53 -0.02 -13.75
N LEU A 170 -7.28 1.21 -13.29
CA LEU A 170 -7.80 1.75 -12.05
C LEU A 170 -9.07 2.53 -12.38
N SER A 171 -10.11 2.36 -11.57
CA SER A 171 -11.34 3.15 -11.70
C SER A 171 -11.73 3.74 -10.34
N ARG A 172 -11.99 5.04 -10.30
CA ARG A 172 -12.58 5.75 -9.15
C ARG A 172 -13.69 6.66 -9.68
N ASP A 173 -14.93 6.33 -9.35
CA ASP A 173 -16.12 7.02 -9.88
C ASP A 173 -16.09 7.07 -11.42
N GLU A 174 -16.07 8.26 -12.01
CA GLU A 174 -15.99 8.47 -13.46
C GLU A 174 -14.55 8.50 -13.99
N CYS A 175 -13.55 8.53 -13.11
CA CYS A 175 -12.14 8.53 -13.51
C CYS A 175 -11.67 7.12 -13.81
N LYS A 176 -11.14 6.93 -15.02
CA LYS A 176 -10.42 5.73 -15.43
C LYS A 176 -8.97 6.07 -15.69
N VAL A 177 -8.08 5.28 -15.12
CA VAL A 177 -6.64 5.36 -15.36
C VAL A 177 -6.16 4.03 -15.89
N SER A 178 -5.73 4.00 -17.14
CA SER A 178 -5.21 2.79 -17.79
C SER A 178 -3.69 2.77 -17.72
N LEU A 179 -3.14 1.61 -17.36
CA LEU A 179 -1.72 1.30 -17.34
C LEU A 179 -1.44 0.28 -18.44
N ASP A 180 -0.74 0.70 -19.48
CA ASP A 180 -0.34 -0.18 -20.59
C ASP A 180 1.18 -0.38 -20.55
N ARG A 181 1.62 -1.62 -20.32
CA ARG A 181 3.05 -1.95 -20.39
C ARG A 181 3.49 -1.93 -21.85
N LEU A 182 4.41 -1.02 -22.17
CA LEU A 182 5.00 -0.93 -23.50
C LEU A 182 6.24 -1.83 -23.61
N THR A 183 7.05 -1.86 -22.56
CA THR A 183 8.25 -2.70 -22.44
C THR A 183 8.43 -3.14 -20.98
N ALA A 184 9.41 -3.99 -20.68
CA ALA A 184 9.75 -4.36 -19.31
C ALA A 184 10.12 -3.16 -18.40
N THR A 185 10.52 -2.03 -18.99
CA THR A 185 10.98 -0.83 -18.29
C THR A 185 10.15 0.41 -18.62
N THR A 186 9.02 0.26 -19.30
CA THR A 186 8.24 1.40 -19.79
C THR A 186 6.74 1.12 -19.72
N TRP A 187 6.01 2.05 -19.12
CA TRP A 187 4.55 2.05 -19.04
C TRP A 187 3.98 3.31 -19.65
N ARG A 188 2.83 3.19 -20.30
CA ARG A 188 1.99 4.32 -20.66
C ARG A 188 0.84 4.41 -19.67
N VAL A 189 0.64 5.60 -19.13
CA VAL A 189 -0.51 5.93 -18.30
C VAL A 189 -1.42 6.85 -19.10
N SER A 190 -2.69 6.49 -19.21
CA SER A 190 -3.72 7.32 -19.84
C SER A 190 -4.90 7.53 -18.88
N GLN A 191 -5.61 8.64 -19.05
CA GLN A 191 -6.75 9.01 -18.21
C GLN A 191 -7.97 9.24 -19.09
N ALA A 192 -9.13 8.81 -18.62
CA ALA A 192 -10.41 9.06 -19.25
C ALA A 192 -11.48 9.39 -18.20
N GLY A 193 -12.46 10.19 -18.60
CA GLY A 193 -13.51 10.67 -17.70
C GLY A 193 -13.03 11.78 -16.75
N GLN A 194 -13.85 12.11 -15.75
CA GLN A 194 -13.56 13.19 -14.82
C GLN A 194 -12.72 12.69 -13.65
N CYS A 195 -11.42 12.98 -13.72
CA CYS A 195 -10.47 12.72 -12.66
C CYS A 195 -10.29 13.97 -11.81
N ASN A 196 -11.00 14.05 -10.68
CA ASN A 196 -10.98 15.18 -9.73
C ASN A 196 -9.67 15.23 -8.92
N PHE A 197 -8.52 15.21 -9.59
CA PHE A 197 -7.23 15.46 -8.98
C PHE A 197 -7.05 16.95 -8.68
N ALA A 198 -6.06 17.28 -7.83
CA ALA A 198 -5.67 18.65 -7.57
C ALA A 198 -5.40 19.45 -8.86
N ASP A 199 -5.63 20.78 -8.81
CA ASP A 199 -5.58 21.65 -9.98
C ASP A 199 -4.28 21.49 -10.79
N GLY A 200 -4.42 21.25 -12.10
CA GLY A 200 -3.30 21.04 -13.02
C GLY A 200 -2.63 19.67 -12.95
N VAL A 201 -2.94 18.84 -11.95
CA VAL A 201 -2.35 17.49 -11.83
C VAL A 201 -2.98 16.54 -12.85
N THR A 202 -2.13 15.91 -13.64
CA THR A 202 -2.50 14.78 -14.51
C THR A 202 -1.53 13.64 -14.29
N MET A 203 -2.02 12.40 -14.34
CA MET A 203 -1.15 11.22 -14.28
C MET A 203 -0.73 10.75 -15.68
N GLN A 204 -1.24 11.37 -16.74
CA GLN A 204 -0.98 10.94 -18.11
C GLN A 204 0.49 11.11 -18.48
N GLY A 205 1.09 10.08 -19.05
CA GLY A 205 2.50 10.12 -19.39
C GLY A 205 3.07 8.79 -19.83
N THR A 206 4.36 8.81 -20.18
CA THR A 206 5.15 7.60 -20.39
C THR A 206 6.18 7.50 -19.26
N TYR A 207 6.03 6.49 -18.44
CA TYR A 207 6.82 6.26 -17.24
C TYR A 207 7.93 5.27 -17.55
N HIS A 208 9.16 5.64 -17.20
CA HIS A 208 10.36 4.86 -17.46
C HIS A 208 10.96 4.40 -16.14
N LYS A 209 11.45 3.16 -16.12
CA LYS A 209 12.12 2.63 -14.94
C LYS A 209 13.43 3.39 -14.70
N ASP A 210 13.68 3.76 -13.45
CA ASP A 210 14.97 4.30 -13.02
C ASP A 210 16.12 3.28 -13.15
#